data_AF-A0A182SCB5-F1
#
_entry.id   AF-A0A182SCB5-F1
#
_cell.length_a   1.000
_cell.length_b   1.000
_cell.length_c   1.000
_cell.angle_alpha   90.00
_cell.angle_beta   90.00
_cell.angle_gamma   90.00
#
_symmetry.space_group_name_H-M   'P 1'
#
loop_
_entity.id
_entity.type
_entity.pdbx_description
1 polymer ?
#
loop_
_entity_poly.entity_id
_entity_poly.type
_entity_poly.pdbx_seq_one_letter_code
_entity_poly.pdbx_strand_id
1 'polypeptide(L)'
;MSDNRKLLALLQRPLEPTFYPKDGGKTVIDLPENYHTDRYKPIGDSLQTRFSSEAEVRIAVRASNLPDFAFAEAIPRRGDFSLFIPKHRQIAGELINLFINQPDVDTLMSAGSFARDRLNPILFQYAMAVAIQHRPDTKNLNIPSFLDLFPDSFVNPSVFPQLREEGAVVNQRDRITVDIAMNFTASDREDEQRMAYFREDIGVNLHHWHWHLVYPGEGPNNVVNKDRRGELFYYMHQQLIARYN
;
A
#
# COMPACT_ATOMS: atom_id res chain seq x y z
N MET A 1 1.71 -21.36 16.35
CA MET A 1 1.52 -19.91 16.17
C MET A 1 0.91 -19.72 14.81
N SER A 2 -0.21 -19.01 14.69
CA SER A 2 -0.75 -18.62 13.38
C SER A 2 0.31 -17.81 12.63
N ASP A 3 0.56 -18.11 11.36
CA ASP A 3 1.51 -17.31 10.58
C ASP A 3 0.86 -15.98 10.19
N ASN A 4 1.07 -14.96 11.03
CA ASN A 4 0.51 -13.63 10.82
C ASN A 4 1.09 -12.94 9.57
N ARG A 5 2.16 -13.49 8.98
CA ARG A 5 2.75 -12.99 7.72
C ARG A 5 1.77 -13.05 6.56
N LYS A 6 0.70 -13.86 6.64
CA LYS A 6 -0.36 -13.89 5.62
C LYS A 6 -0.98 -12.52 5.33
N LEU A 7 -0.99 -11.60 6.29
CA LEU A 7 -1.47 -10.22 6.07
C LEU A 7 -0.61 -9.46 5.05
N LEU A 8 0.68 -9.80 4.93
CA LEU A 8 1.58 -9.20 3.95
C LEU A 8 1.17 -9.53 2.51
N ALA A 9 0.40 -10.60 2.27
CA ALA A 9 -0.17 -10.90 0.96
C ALA A 9 -1.21 -9.85 0.50
N LEU A 10 -1.80 -9.09 1.42
CA LEU A 10 -2.66 -7.94 1.11
C LEU A 10 -1.85 -6.68 0.79
N LEU A 11 -0.60 -6.62 1.24
CA LEU A 11 0.34 -5.50 1.06
C LEU A 11 1.28 -5.73 -0.13
N GLN A 12 0.73 -6.12 -1.28
CA GLN A 12 1.48 -6.23 -2.52
C GLN A 12 0.56 -6.07 -3.72
N ARG A 13 1.13 -5.66 -4.86
CA ARG A 13 0.44 -5.47 -6.14
C ARG A 13 -0.93 -4.79 -5.98
N PRO A 14 -1.01 -3.56 -5.44
CA PRO A 14 -2.27 -2.98 -4.95
C PRO A 14 -3.38 -2.84 -6.02
N LEU A 15 -3.00 -2.78 -7.29
CA LEU A 15 -3.94 -2.65 -8.41
C LEU A 15 -4.49 -3.99 -8.91
N GLU A 16 -3.79 -5.09 -8.65
CA GLU A 16 -4.22 -6.45 -9.01
C GLU A 16 -5.20 -6.98 -7.97
N PRO A 17 -6.31 -7.65 -8.38
CA PRO A 17 -7.27 -8.23 -7.45
C PRO A 17 -6.66 -9.20 -6.43
N THR A 18 -7.34 -9.41 -5.32
CA THR A 18 -6.82 -10.18 -4.19
C THR A 18 -6.60 -11.65 -4.56
N PHE A 19 -7.49 -12.23 -5.37
CA PHE A 19 -7.38 -13.60 -5.90
C PHE A 19 -6.28 -13.80 -6.96
N TYR A 20 -5.67 -12.73 -7.47
CA TYR A 20 -4.56 -12.86 -8.42
C TYR A 20 -3.28 -13.35 -7.71
N PRO A 21 -2.47 -14.24 -8.29
CA PRO A 21 -1.27 -14.76 -7.64
C PRO A 21 -0.29 -13.67 -7.18
N LYS A 22 0.29 -13.91 -6.01
CA LYS A 22 1.23 -13.08 -5.27
C LYS A 22 2.60 -13.74 -5.22
N ASP A 23 3.63 -13.00 -4.78
CA ASP A 23 5.01 -13.52 -4.61
C ASP A 23 5.57 -14.20 -5.88
N GLY A 24 5.35 -13.58 -7.04
CA GLY A 24 5.80 -14.12 -8.33
C GLY A 24 5.02 -15.35 -8.80
N GLY A 25 3.78 -15.52 -8.35
CA GLY A 25 2.91 -16.64 -8.75
C GLY A 25 2.78 -17.73 -7.68
N LYS A 26 3.51 -17.63 -6.57
CA LYS A 26 3.66 -18.70 -5.58
C LYS A 26 2.59 -18.71 -4.50
N THR A 27 2.00 -17.55 -4.21
CA THR A 27 1.02 -17.40 -3.13
C THR A 27 -0.34 -17.02 -3.70
N VAL A 28 -1.40 -17.70 -3.29
CA VAL A 28 -2.78 -17.31 -3.61
C VAL A 28 -3.60 -17.13 -2.34
N ILE A 29 -4.53 -16.20 -2.40
CA ILE A 29 -5.52 -15.97 -1.34
C ILE A 29 -6.83 -16.58 -1.83
N ASP A 30 -7.28 -17.65 -1.19
CA ASP A 30 -8.54 -18.32 -1.52
C ASP A 30 -9.68 -17.53 -0.89
N LEU A 31 -10.44 -16.84 -1.73
CA LEU A 31 -11.53 -15.97 -1.30
C LEU A 31 -12.86 -16.74 -1.22
N PRO A 32 -13.71 -16.41 -0.23
CA PRO A 32 -15.12 -16.77 -0.29
C PRO A 32 -15.78 -16.21 -1.57
N GLU A 33 -16.73 -16.94 -2.15
CA GLU A 33 -17.39 -16.55 -3.40
C GLU A 33 -18.03 -15.16 -3.31
N ASN A 34 -18.63 -14.84 -2.16
CA ASN A 34 -19.26 -13.54 -1.89
C ASN A 34 -18.27 -12.37 -1.72
N TYR A 35 -16.95 -12.63 -1.71
CA TYR A 35 -15.92 -11.59 -1.57
C TYR A 35 -15.47 -11.05 -2.93
N HIS A 36 -15.74 -11.75 -4.03
CA HIS A 36 -15.53 -11.19 -5.36
C HIS A 36 -16.38 -9.93 -5.56
N THR A 37 -15.83 -8.93 -6.26
CA THR A 37 -16.60 -7.77 -6.71
C THR A 37 -17.56 -8.19 -7.83
N ASP A 38 -18.59 -7.39 -8.11
CA ASP A 38 -19.65 -7.74 -9.06
C ASP A 38 -19.13 -8.12 -10.45
N ARG A 39 -17.99 -7.53 -10.87
CA ARG A 39 -17.33 -7.90 -12.12
C ARG A 39 -16.84 -9.35 -12.13
N TYR A 40 -16.31 -9.84 -11.01
CA TYR A 40 -15.63 -11.14 -10.95
C TYR A 40 -16.51 -12.26 -10.40
N LYS A 41 -17.60 -11.95 -9.69
CA LYS A 41 -18.57 -12.95 -9.18
C LYS A 41 -18.99 -13.98 -10.24
N PRO A 42 -19.39 -13.60 -11.48
CA PRO A 42 -19.86 -14.58 -12.47
C PRO A 42 -18.79 -15.53 -13.00
N ILE A 43 -17.51 -15.25 -12.73
CA ILE A 43 -16.36 -16.01 -13.22
C ILE A 43 -15.43 -16.48 -12.09
N GLY A 44 -15.89 -16.44 -10.83
CA GLY A 44 -15.09 -16.76 -9.64
C GLY A 44 -14.44 -18.14 -9.71
N ASP A 45 -15.23 -19.18 -10.00
CA ASP A 45 -14.75 -20.57 -10.09
C ASP A 45 -13.66 -20.76 -11.15
N SER A 46 -13.83 -20.10 -12.30
CA SER A 46 -12.86 -20.14 -13.40
C SER A 46 -11.54 -19.46 -13.00
N LEU A 47 -11.61 -18.31 -12.31
CA LEU A 47 -10.44 -17.59 -11.83
C LEU A 47 -9.71 -18.39 -10.76
N GLN A 48 -10.44 -18.97 -9.80
CA GLN A 48 -9.87 -19.80 -8.74
C GLN A 48 -9.14 -21.00 -9.35
N THR A 49 -9.75 -21.70 -10.31
CA THR A 49 -9.13 -22.86 -11.00
C THR A 49 -7.87 -22.44 -11.75
N ARG A 50 -7.92 -21.33 -12.48
CA ARG A 50 -6.81 -20.84 -13.30
C ARG A 50 -5.59 -20.43 -12.46
N PHE A 51 -5.81 -19.81 -11.31
CA PHE A 51 -4.74 -19.22 -10.52
C PHE A 51 -4.22 -20.10 -9.38
N SER A 52 -4.97 -21.13 -8.98
CA SER A 52 -4.60 -21.98 -7.84
C SER A 52 -3.77 -23.22 -8.21
N SER A 53 -3.69 -23.61 -9.48
CA SER A 53 -3.09 -24.89 -9.89
C SER A 53 -1.59 -24.98 -9.65
N GLU A 54 -0.88 -23.85 -9.67
CA GLU A 54 0.58 -23.78 -9.54
C GLU A 54 1.04 -23.10 -8.23
N ALA A 55 0.11 -22.76 -7.34
CA ALA A 55 0.43 -22.05 -6.12
C ALA A 55 1.09 -22.97 -5.07
N GLU A 56 2.25 -22.58 -4.57
CA GLU A 56 2.98 -23.26 -3.49
C GLU A 56 2.31 -23.00 -2.13
N VAL A 57 1.79 -21.78 -1.93
CA VAL A 57 1.18 -21.32 -0.67
C VAL A 57 -0.26 -20.88 -0.92
N ARG A 58 -1.19 -21.44 -0.12
CA ARG A 58 -2.61 -21.09 -0.17
C ARG A 58 -3.06 -20.51 1.16
N ILE A 59 -3.52 -19.26 1.12
CA ILE A 59 -4.05 -18.55 2.28
C ILE A 59 -5.57 -18.61 2.20
N ALA A 60 -6.17 -19.57 2.93
CA ALA A 60 -7.61 -19.70 3.00
C ALA A 60 -8.23 -18.58 3.85
N VAL A 61 -9.07 -17.76 3.23
CA VAL A 61 -9.86 -16.73 3.92
C VAL A 61 -11.20 -17.34 4.33
N ARG A 62 -11.46 -17.37 5.63
CA ARG A 62 -12.76 -17.79 6.15
C ARG A 62 -13.73 -16.60 6.08
N ALA A 63 -14.92 -16.85 5.56
CA ALA A 63 -15.99 -15.86 5.62
C ALA A 63 -16.29 -15.53 7.08
N SER A 64 -16.37 -14.24 7.38
CA SER A 64 -16.71 -13.71 8.70
C SER A 64 -17.85 -12.68 8.57
N ASN A 65 -18.38 -12.22 9.70
CA ASN A 65 -19.28 -11.08 9.73
C ASN A 65 -18.51 -9.85 9.29
N LEU A 66 -18.81 -9.38 8.07
CA LEU A 66 -18.12 -8.24 7.48
C LEU A 66 -18.57 -6.93 8.12
N PRO A 67 -17.64 -6.03 8.47
CA PRO A 67 -18.00 -4.68 8.85
C PRO A 67 -18.49 -3.89 7.63
N ASP A 68 -19.21 -2.80 7.88
CA ASP A 68 -19.64 -1.89 6.82
C ASP A 68 -18.45 -1.07 6.29
N PHE A 69 -18.26 -1.09 4.97
CA PHE A 69 -17.22 -0.33 4.27
C PHE A 69 -17.77 0.82 3.41
N ALA A 70 -19.09 1.04 3.40
CA ALA A 70 -19.73 2.05 2.54
C ALA A 70 -19.15 3.46 2.75
N PHE A 71 -18.75 3.79 3.98
CA PHE A 71 -18.11 5.08 4.29
C PHE A 71 -16.79 5.29 3.52
N ALA A 72 -16.04 4.23 3.24
CA ALA A 72 -14.74 4.27 2.56
C ALA A 72 -14.88 4.20 1.03
N GLU A 73 -15.98 3.64 0.52
CA GLU A 73 -16.31 3.64 -0.92
C GLU A 73 -16.65 5.04 -1.45
N ALA A 74 -16.86 6.01 -0.57
CA ALA A 74 -16.97 7.43 -0.94
C ALA A 74 -15.73 7.96 -1.69
N ILE A 75 -14.57 7.30 -1.53
CA ILE A 75 -13.39 7.55 -2.37
C ILE A 75 -13.39 6.49 -3.49
N PRO A 76 -13.55 6.89 -4.76
CA PRO A 76 -13.57 5.93 -5.86
C PRO A 76 -12.31 5.07 -5.88
N ARG A 77 -12.47 3.77 -6.19
CA ARG A 77 -11.33 2.82 -6.27
C ARG A 77 -10.19 3.31 -7.16
N ARG A 78 -10.50 4.03 -8.24
CA ARG A 78 -9.54 4.58 -9.20
C ARG A 78 -9.44 6.11 -9.14
N GLY A 79 -9.96 6.72 -8.09
CA GLY A 79 -9.82 8.15 -7.83
C GLY A 79 -8.53 8.47 -7.09
N ASP A 80 -8.23 9.76 -6.95
CA ASP A 80 -7.09 10.23 -6.19
C ASP A 80 -7.32 10.13 -4.68
N PHE A 81 -6.24 9.94 -3.93
CA PHE A 81 -6.26 9.94 -2.47
C PHE A 81 -5.20 10.92 -1.95
N SER A 82 -5.53 11.62 -0.87
CA SER A 82 -4.61 12.59 -0.24
C SER A 82 -5.00 12.81 1.20
N LEU A 83 -4.03 12.66 2.13
CA LEU A 83 -4.22 12.92 3.56
C LEU A 83 -4.36 14.42 3.88
N PHE A 84 -4.15 15.30 2.90
CA PHE A 84 -4.38 16.73 3.04
C PHE A 84 -5.85 17.11 2.81
N ILE A 85 -6.64 16.24 2.17
CA ILE A 85 -8.08 16.45 2.00
C ILE A 85 -8.78 15.99 3.29
N PRO A 86 -9.50 16.87 4.01
CA PRO A 86 -10.11 16.52 5.30
C PRO A 86 -11.00 15.29 5.25
N LYS A 87 -11.84 15.17 4.20
CA LYS A 87 -12.73 14.01 4.04
C LYS A 87 -11.97 12.69 3.84
N HIS A 88 -10.87 12.72 3.08
CA HIS A 88 -10.04 11.54 2.85
C HIS A 88 -9.33 11.10 4.13
N ARG A 89 -8.82 12.06 4.89
CA ARG A 89 -8.15 11.81 6.16
C ARG A 89 -9.11 11.25 7.22
N GLN A 90 -10.33 11.78 7.30
CA GLN A 90 -11.39 11.23 8.16
C GLN A 90 -11.70 9.77 7.79
N ILE A 91 -11.93 9.48 6.51
CA ILE A 91 -12.21 8.13 6.01
C ILE A 91 -11.05 7.18 6.34
N ALA A 92 -9.80 7.62 6.16
CA ALA A 92 -8.63 6.83 6.52
C ALA A 92 -8.58 6.52 8.01
N GLY A 93 -8.86 7.50 8.87
CA GLY A 93 -8.93 7.30 10.32
C GLY A 93 -10.01 6.30 10.75
N GLU A 94 -11.20 6.37 10.13
CA GLU A 94 -12.30 5.42 10.36
C GLU A 94 -11.94 4.00 9.90
N LEU A 95 -11.28 3.86 8.74
CA LEU A 95 -10.81 2.57 8.23
C LEU A 95 -9.70 1.96 9.08
N ILE A 96 -8.76 2.78 9.57
CA ILE A 96 -7.73 2.36 10.54
C ILE A 96 -8.39 1.84 11.82
N ASN A 97 -9.36 2.58 12.35
CA ASN A 97 -10.09 2.18 13.55
C ASN A 97 -10.79 0.82 13.35
N LEU A 98 -11.45 0.62 12.20
CA LEU A 98 -12.10 -0.63 11.84
C LEU A 98 -11.12 -1.80 11.82
N PHE A 99 -9.93 -1.63 11.21
CA PHE A 99 -8.92 -2.69 11.13
C PHE A 99 -8.23 -2.98 12.48
N ILE A 100 -7.93 -1.95 13.27
CA ILE A 100 -7.34 -2.13 14.60
C ILE A 100 -8.29 -2.87 15.54
N ASN A 101 -9.59 -2.65 15.41
CA ASN A 101 -10.60 -3.24 16.29
C ASN A 101 -11.07 -4.65 15.87
N GLN A 102 -10.49 -5.25 14.82
CA GLN A 102 -10.79 -6.64 14.48
C GLN A 102 -10.34 -7.58 15.63
N PRO A 103 -11.14 -8.60 16.01
CA PRO A 103 -10.82 -9.45 17.16
C PRO A 103 -9.45 -10.13 17.10
N ASP A 104 -9.01 -10.52 15.90
CA ASP A 104 -7.81 -11.30 15.67
C ASP A 104 -7.29 -11.11 14.23
N VAL A 105 -6.15 -11.73 13.92
CA VAL A 105 -5.53 -11.68 12.59
C VAL A 105 -6.39 -12.35 11.51
N ASP A 106 -7.21 -13.35 11.85
CA ASP A 106 -8.02 -14.08 10.88
C ASP A 106 -9.21 -13.24 10.42
N THR A 107 -9.88 -12.57 11.36
CA THR A 107 -10.94 -11.59 11.12
C THR A 107 -10.40 -10.36 10.39
N LEU A 108 -9.21 -9.87 10.75
CA LEU A 108 -8.52 -8.81 10.00
C LEU A 108 -8.20 -9.23 8.55
N MET A 109 -7.69 -10.45 8.34
CA MET A 109 -7.42 -10.98 7.01
C MET A 109 -8.72 -11.08 6.19
N SER A 110 -9.82 -11.48 6.82
CA SER A 110 -11.15 -11.60 6.19
C SER A 110 -11.69 -10.23 5.77
N ALA A 111 -11.76 -9.28 6.71
CA ALA A 111 -12.18 -7.91 6.45
C ALA A 111 -11.27 -7.21 5.41
N GLY A 112 -9.96 -7.39 5.53
CA GLY A 112 -8.97 -6.83 4.61
C GLY A 112 -9.11 -7.38 3.19
N SER A 113 -9.28 -8.70 3.04
CA SER A 113 -9.51 -9.35 1.74
C SER A 113 -10.78 -8.86 1.05
N PHE A 114 -11.85 -8.63 1.81
CA PHE A 114 -13.08 -8.06 1.27
C PHE A 114 -12.90 -6.60 0.84
N ALA A 115 -12.25 -5.78 1.68
CA ALA A 115 -12.08 -4.36 1.43
C ALA A 115 -11.11 -4.06 0.26
N ARG A 116 -10.02 -4.81 0.15
CA ARG A 116 -8.90 -4.53 -0.76
C ARG A 116 -9.32 -4.32 -2.22
N ASP A 117 -10.26 -5.12 -2.71
CA ASP A 117 -10.67 -5.05 -4.13
C ASP A 117 -11.76 -4.01 -4.40
N ARG A 118 -12.35 -3.43 -3.35
CA ARG A 118 -13.45 -2.45 -3.40
C ARG A 118 -12.97 -1.02 -3.15
N LEU A 119 -12.04 -0.86 -2.22
CA LEU A 119 -11.57 0.45 -1.78
C LEU A 119 -10.45 1.01 -2.66
N ASN A 120 -10.24 2.32 -2.55
CA ASN A 120 -9.08 2.98 -3.13
C ASN A 120 -7.77 2.29 -2.66
N PRO A 121 -6.88 1.86 -3.58
CA PRO A 121 -5.67 1.12 -3.23
C PRO A 121 -4.74 1.86 -2.28
N ILE A 122 -4.54 3.17 -2.45
CA ILE A 122 -3.64 3.95 -1.58
C ILE A 122 -4.26 4.06 -0.19
N LEU A 123 -5.56 4.38 -0.09
CA LEU A 123 -6.31 4.38 1.18
C LEU A 123 -6.18 3.04 1.91
N PHE A 124 -6.42 1.92 1.20
CA PHE A 124 -6.38 0.59 1.78
C PHE A 124 -4.98 0.24 2.29
N GLN A 125 -3.95 0.43 1.46
CA GLN A 125 -2.56 0.14 1.81
C GLN A 125 -2.10 0.98 3.01
N TYR A 126 -2.45 2.26 3.03
CA TYR A 126 -2.18 3.16 4.16
C TYR A 126 -2.84 2.68 5.45
N ALA A 127 -4.16 2.43 5.41
CA ALA A 127 -4.90 2.05 6.61
C ALA A 127 -4.48 0.67 7.15
N MET A 128 -4.24 -0.30 6.26
CA MET A 128 -3.78 -1.65 6.63
C MET A 128 -2.36 -1.61 7.22
N ALA A 129 -1.43 -0.83 6.63
CA ALA A 129 -0.09 -0.66 7.16
C ALA A 129 -0.11 -0.04 8.57
N VAL A 130 -0.89 1.03 8.78
CA VAL A 130 -1.04 1.64 10.11
C VAL A 130 -1.64 0.64 11.10
N ALA A 131 -2.67 -0.12 10.72
CA ALA A 131 -3.28 -1.11 11.60
C ALA A 131 -2.27 -2.21 12.01
N ILE A 132 -1.53 -2.77 11.05
CA ILE A 132 -0.48 -3.79 11.31
C ILE A 132 0.62 -3.24 12.24
N GLN A 133 0.98 -1.97 12.11
CA GLN A 133 2.00 -1.36 12.97
C GLN A 133 1.55 -1.20 14.43
N HIS A 134 0.25 -1.02 14.67
CA HIS A 134 -0.29 -0.68 16.00
C HIS A 134 -0.94 -1.86 16.73
N ARG A 135 -1.33 -2.91 16.01
CA ARG A 135 -1.95 -4.08 16.61
C ARG A 135 -0.92 -4.93 17.39
N PRO A 136 -1.23 -5.39 18.62
CA PRO A 136 -0.30 -6.19 19.43
C PRO A 136 0.05 -7.56 18.82
N ASP A 137 -0.89 -8.16 18.09
CA ASP A 137 -0.77 -9.50 17.49
C ASP A 137 -0.04 -9.50 16.14
N THR A 138 0.26 -8.33 15.56
CA THR A 138 1.01 -8.18 14.31
C THR A 138 2.39 -7.54 14.51
N LYS A 139 2.87 -7.49 15.76
CA LYS A 139 4.23 -7.05 16.07
C LYS A 139 5.25 -7.91 15.30
N ASN A 140 6.30 -7.26 14.81
CA ASN A 140 7.39 -7.87 14.01
C ASN A 140 7.02 -8.27 12.58
N LEU A 141 5.86 -7.85 12.06
CA LEU A 141 5.62 -7.88 10.62
C LEU A 141 6.36 -6.73 9.93
N ASN A 142 7.19 -7.08 8.94
CA ASN A 142 7.86 -6.09 8.10
C ASN A 142 6.91 -5.65 7.00
N ILE A 143 6.39 -4.43 7.14
CA ILE A 143 5.52 -3.79 6.15
C ILE A 143 6.39 -3.44 4.92
N PRO A 144 5.98 -3.81 3.69
CA PRO A 144 6.68 -3.40 2.47
C PRO A 144 6.77 -1.88 2.34
N SER A 145 7.84 -1.40 1.70
CA SER A 145 8.01 0.03 1.47
C SER A 145 6.91 0.55 0.53
N PHE A 146 6.50 1.81 0.69
CA PHE A 146 5.57 2.46 -0.24
C PHE A 146 6.09 2.44 -1.69
N LEU A 147 7.42 2.45 -1.88
CA LEU A 147 8.07 2.29 -3.18
C LEU A 147 7.72 0.95 -3.86
N ASP A 148 7.65 -0.14 -3.09
CA ASP A 148 7.34 -1.48 -3.61
C ASP A 148 5.85 -1.60 -3.99
N LEU A 149 5.00 -0.78 -3.38
CA LEU A 149 3.55 -0.78 -3.59
C LEU A 149 3.15 0.14 -4.75
N PHE A 150 3.73 1.35 -4.80
CA PHE A 150 3.38 2.42 -5.74
C PHE A 150 4.66 3.06 -6.31
N PRO A 151 5.43 2.32 -7.13
CA PRO A 151 6.67 2.84 -7.70
C PRO A 151 6.46 4.05 -8.63
N ASP A 152 5.26 4.19 -9.20
CA ASP A 152 4.81 5.32 -10.01
C ASP A 152 4.72 6.65 -9.25
N SER A 153 4.76 6.61 -7.91
CA SER A 153 4.89 7.83 -7.09
C SER A 153 6.33 8.34 -6.96
N PHE A 154 7.33 7.57 -7.42
CA PHE A 154 8.76 7.87 -7.22
C PHE A 154 9.58 7.79 -8.51
N VAL A 155 9.16 6.97 -9.47
CA VAL A 155 9.90 6.67 -10.68
C VAL A 155 9.27 7.40 -11.86
N ASN A 156 10.11 8.03 -12.69
CA ASN A 156 9.67 8.72 -13.89
C ASN A 156 8.82 7.79 -14.79
N PRO A 157 7.56 8.14 -15.12
CA PRO A 157 6.70 7.26 -15.90
C PRO A 157 7.22 6.98 -17.32
N SER A 158 8.14 7.79 -17.85
CA SER A 158 8.74 7.58 -19.17
C SER A 158 9.56 6.29 -19.26
N VAL A 159 10.06 5.75 -18.14
CA VAL A 159 10.83 4.49 -18.12
C VAL A 159 9.95 3.24 -18.07
N PHE A 160 8.65 3.36 -17.74
CA PHE A 160 7.77 2.20 -17.61
C PHE A 160 7.55 1.39 -18.91
N PRO A 161 7.44 1.98 -20.11
CA PRO A 161 7.41 1.21 -21.35
C PRO A 161 8.64 0.31 -21.50
N GLN A 162 9.84 0.83 -21.22
CA GLN A 162 11.09 0.07 -21.28
C GLN A 162 11.12 -1.04 -20.23
N LEU A 163 10.70 -0.75 -18.99
CA LEU A 163 10.60 -1.78 -17.94
C LEU A 163 9.61 -2.89 -18.29
N ARG A 164 8.50 -2.56 -18.97
CA ARG A 164 7.54 -3.56 -19.45
C ARG A 164 8.12 -4.43 -20.57
N GLU A 165 8.83 -3.83 -21.51
CA GLU A 165 9.50 -4.55 -22.60
C GLU A 165 10.54 -5.53 -22.04
N GLU A 166 11.45 -5.04 -21.19
CA GLU A 166 12.48 -5.84 -20.52
C GLU A 166 11.84 -6.98 -19.71
N GLY A 167 10.75 -6.67 -18.99
CA GLY A 167 10.00 -7.64 -18.19
C GLY A 167 9.33 -8.73 -19.02
N ALA A 168 8.86 -8.40 -20.23
CA ALA A 168 8.13 -9.33 -21.09
C ALA A 168 9.05 -10.19 -21.97
N VAL A 169 10.18 -9.63 -22.40
CA VAL A 169 11.07 -10.27 -23.39
C VAL A 169 12.25 -11.00 -22.75
N VAL A 170 12.80 -10.45 -21.65
CA VAL A 170 14.07 -10.92 -21.08
C VAL A 170 13.83 -11.75 -19.81
N ASN A 171 14.48 -12.91 -19.76
CA ASN A 171 14.48 -13.78 -18.58
C ASN A 171 15.07 -13.05 -17.38
N GLN A 172 14.53 -13.30 -16.18
CA GLN A 172 14.90 -12.55 -14.97
C GLN A 172 16.42 -12.47 -14.69
N ARG A 173 17.19 -13.51 -15.02
CA ARG A 173 18.64 -13.57 -14.80
C ARG A 173 19.46 -12.70 -15.74
N ASP A 174 18.90 -12.38 -16.91
CA ASP A 174 19.57 -11.67 -17.99
C ASP A 174 19.12 -10.21 -18.08
N ARG A 175 18.22 -9.79 -17.18
CA ARG A 175 17.69 -8.43 -17.18
C ARG A 175 18.75 -7.40 -16.79
N ILE A 176 18.69 -6.24 -17.43
CA ILE A 176 19.53 -5.10 -17.10
C ILE A 176 18.80 -4.06 -16.25
N THR A 177 19.57 -3.15 -15.64
CA THR A 177 19.02 -1.97 -14.98
C THR A 177 18.58 -0.95 -16.02
N VAL A 178 17.43 -0.31 -15.77
CA VAL A 178 16.97 0.85 -16.53
C VAL A 178 17.35 2.10 -15.75
N ASP A 179 18.26 2.89 -16.31
CA ASP A 179 18.75 4.11 -15.66
C ASP A 179 17.69 5.23 -15.72
N ILE A 180 17.53 5.91 -14.59
CA ILE A 180 16.65 7.09 -14.49
C ILE A 180 17.54 8.32 -14.54
N ALA A 181 17.38 9.14 -15.58
CA ALA A 181 18.11 10.40 -15.68
C ALA A 181 17.70 11.36 -14.56
N MET A 182 18.65 12.06 -13.94
CA MET A 182 18.36 13.05 -12.88
C MET A 182 17.61 14.28 -13.42
N ASN A 183 17.99 14.77 -14.60
CA ASN A 183 17.37 15.95 -15.22
C ASN A 183 16.16 15.52 -16.05
N PHE A 184 15.10 15.05 -15.38
CA PHE A 184 13.87 14.61 -16.04
C PHE A 184 12.67 15.54 -15.84
N THR A 185 12.71 16.40 -14.82
CA THR A 185 11.66 17.37 -14.50
C THR A 185 11.93 18.74 -15.12
N ALA A 186 13.19 19.20 -15.12
CA ALA A 186 13.62 20.40 -15.84
C ALA A 186 15.07 20.28 -16.35
N SER A 187 15.46 21.26 -17.18
CA SER A 187 16.84 21.43 -17.63
C SER A 187 17.61 22.39 -16.72
N ASP A 188 18.93 22.45 -16.84
CA ASP A 188 19.80 23.37 -16.07
C ASP A 188 19.54 24.87 -16.33
N ARG A 189 18.62 25.21 -17.24
CA ARG A 189 18.12 26.58 -17.43
C ARG A 189 17.18 27.03 -16.31
N GLU A 190 16.59 26.09 -15.59
CA GLU A 190 15.79 26.34 -14.39
C GLU A 190 16.72 26.34 -13.18
N ASP A 191 16.87 27.47 -12.49
CA ASP A 191 17.80 27.56 -11.36
C ASP A 191 17.42 26.58 -10.24
N GLU A 192 16.12 26.35 -10.03
CA GLU A 192 15.63 25.37 -9.07
C GLU A 192 16.01 23.93 -9.43
N GLN A 193 16.36 23.61 -10.69
CA GLN A 193 16.81 22.27 -11.08
C GLN A 193 18.05 21.82 -10.29
N ARG A 194 18.88 22.77 -9.84
CA ARG A 194 20.07 22.47 -9.03
C ARG A 194 19.75 21.75 -7.72
N MET A 195 18.52 21.90 -7.21
CA MET A 195 18.06 21.25 -5.98
C MET A 195 17.21 20.00 -6.23
N ALA A 196 17.07 19.55 -7.49
CA ALA A 196 16.31 18.35 -7.84
C ALA A 196 16.86 17.10 -7.15
N TYR A 197 18.19 16.98 -7.01
CA TYR A 197 18.83 15.85 -6.31
C TYR A 197 18.37 15.68 -4.86
N PHE A 198 17.86 16.74 -4.22
CA PHE A 198 17.31 16.68 -2.87
C PHE A 198 15.79 16.48 -2.90
N ARG A 199 15.07 17.26 -3.72
CA ARG A 199 13.61 17.25 -3.75
C ARG A 199 13.02 15.98 -4.35
N GLU A 200 13.71 15.38 -5.31
CA GLU A 200 13.26 14.22 -6.09
C GLU A 200 13.97 12.93 -5.63
N ASP A 201 14.80 13.00 -4.58
CA ASP A 201 15.43 11.81 -4.01
C ASP A 201 14.37 10.85 -3.45
N ILE A 202 14.47 9.59 -3.84
CA ILE A 202 13.53 8.54 -3.44
C ILE A 202 13.61 8.33 -1.92
N GLY A 203 14.80 8.39 -1.33
CA GLY A 203 15.01 8.22 0.12
C GLY A 203 14.40 9.34 0.95
N VAL A 204 14.59 10.60 0.55
CA VAL A 204 14.00 11.79 1.20
C VAL A 204 12.47 11.73 1.15
N ASN A 205 11.89 11.43 -0.01
CA ASN A 205 10.45 11.32 -0.16
C ASN A 205 9.86 10.12 0.61
N LEU A 206 10.54 8.98 0.61
CA LEU A 206 10.15 7.82 1.42
C LEU A 206 10.24 8.12 2.91
N HIS A 207 11.28 8.83 3.38
CA HIS A 207 11.38 9.25 4.77
C HIS A 207 10.18 10.11 5.17
N HIS A 208 9.85 11.12 4.36
CA HIS A 208 8.70 12.00 4.61
C HIS A 208 7.39 11.22 4.68
N TRP A 209 7.15 10.30 3.73
CA TRP A 209 5.96 9.44 3.75
C TRP A 209 5.90 8.54 4.99
N HIS A 210 6.99 7.86 5.34
CA HIS A 210 7.03 6.97 6.51
C HIS A 210 6.88 7.74 7.82
N TRP A 211 7.45 8.94 7.92
CA TRP A 211 7.26 9.78 9.11
C TRP A 211 5.78 10.08 9.33
N HIS A 212 5.04 10.43 8.27
CA HIS A 212 3.59 10.67 8.34
C HIS A 212 2.75 9.38 8.49
N LEU A 213 3.25 8.22 8.09
CA LEU A 213 2.65 6.93 8.42
C LEU A 213 2.73 6.64 9.93
N VAL A 214 3.90 6.87 10.53
CA VAL A 214 4.16 6.64 11.97
C VAL A 214 3.44 7.69 12.84
N TYR A 215 3.38 8.94 12.38
CA TYR A 215 2.77 10.07 13.10
C TYR A 215 1.59 10.66 12.32
N PRO A 216 0.49 9.90 12.15
CA PRO A 216 -0.63 10.34 11.33
C PRO A 216 -1.34 11.56 11.92
N GLY A 217 -1.96 12.35 11.05
CA GLY A 217 -2.69 13.57 11.44
C GLY A 217 -4.00 13.28 12.18
N GLU A 218 -4.72 12.24 11.77
CA GLU A 218 -5.98 11.77 12.38
C GLU A 218 -5.99 10.24 12.46
N GLY A 219 -6.88 9.69 13.29
CA GLY A 219 -7.00 8.26 13.54
C GLY A 219 -7.39 7.98 15.00
N PRO A 220 -7.45 6.71 15.40
CA PRO A 220 -7.69 6.32 16.79
C PRO A 220 -6.71 6.96 17.77
N ASN A 221 -7.15 7.22 19.01
CA ASN A 221 -6.31 7.91 20.00
C ASN A 221 -4.99 7.18 20.29
N ASN A 222 -5.00 5.84 20.35
CA ASN A 222 -3.78 5.03 20.53
C ASN A 222 -2.85 5.03 19.30
N VAL A 223 -3.31 5.49 18.15
CA VAL A 223 -2.51 5.68 16.94
C VAL A 223 -1.95 7.10 16.90
N VAL A 224 -2.77 8.11 17.17
CA VAL A 224 -2.37 9.52 17.04
C VAL A 224 -1.60 10.00 18.27
N ASN A 225 -2.01 9.64 19.49
CA ASN A 225 -1.43 10.17 20.72
C ASN A 225 -0.09 9.50 21.07
N LYS A 226 0.97 9.90 20.36
CA LYS A 226 2.36 9.51 20.62
C LYS A 226 3.13 10.62 21.32
N ASP A 227 4.13 10.22 22.11
CA ASP A 227 4.96 11.14 22.89
C ASP A 227 5.52 12.27 22.02
N ARG A 228 5.29 13.52 22.46
CA ARG A 228 5.80 14.77 21.87
C ARG A 228 5.64 14.88 20.35
N ARG A 229 4.66 14.21 19.73
CA ARG A 229 4.53 14.17 18.26
C ARG A 229 4.40 15.55 17.61
N GLY A 230 3.82 16.53 18.31
CA GLY A 230 3.71 17.91 17.82
C GLY A 230 5.05 18.64 17.78
N GLU A 231 5.89 18.43 18.79
CA GLU A 231 7.26 18.94 18.79
C GLU A 231 8.11 18.22 17.74
N LEU A 232 7.97 16.90 17.62
CA LEU A 232 8.67 16.13 16.61
C LEU A 232 8.24 16.52 15.18
N PHE A 233 6.97 16.87 14.98
CA PHE A 233 6.49 17.43 13.72
C PHE A 233 7.26 18.71 13.37
N TYR A 234 7.33 19.65 14.31
CA TYR A 234 8.11 20.88 14.13
C TYR A 234 9.58 20.56 13.84
N TYR A 235 10.22 19.73 14.66
CA TYR A 235 11.65 19.46 14.55
C TYR A 235 12.03 18.73 13.26
N MET A 236 11.26 17.72 12.84
CA MET A 236 11.53 16.98 11.60
C MET A 236 11.51 17.92 10.39
N HIS A 237 10.46 18.75 10.27
CA HIS A 237 10.34 19.69 9.15
C HIS A 237 11.35 20.83 9.26
N GLN A 238 11.66 21.33 10.47
CA GLN A 238 12.69 22.33 10.68
C GLN A 238 14.06 21.83 10.19
N GLN A 239 14.41 20.58 10.48
CA GLN A 239 15.65 19.96 10.00
C GLN A 239 15.65 19.74 8.48
N LEU A 240 14.50 19.40 7.89
CA LEU A 240 14.38 19.25 6.43
C LEU A 240 14.63 20.59 5.73
N ILE A 241 14.02 21.68 6.21
CA ILE A 241 14.26 23.03 5.68
C ILE A 241 15.70 23.48 5.90
N ALA A 242 16.29 23.21 7.07
CA ALA A 242 17.68 23.57 7.35
C ALA A 242 18.70 22.82 6.46
N ARG A 243 18.35 21.64 5.93
CA ARG A 243 19.18 20.88 4.98
C ARG A 243 18.93 21.28 3.53
N TYR A 244 17.75 21.82 3.24
CA TYR A 244 17.39 22.34 1.93
C TYR A 244 18.05 23.69 1.65
N ASN A 245 18.12 24.56 2.66
CA ASN A 245 18.80 25.87 2.61
C ASN A 245 20.32 25.73 2.54
#